data_AF-A0A923XIQ9-F1
#
_entry.id   AF-A0A923XIQ9-F1
#
_cell.length_a   1.000
_cell.length_b   1.000
_cell.length_c   1.000
_cell.angle_alpha   90.00
_cell.angle_beta   90.00
_cell.angle_gamma   90.00
#
_symmetry.space_group_name_H-M   'P 1'
#
loop_
_entity.id
_entity.type
_entity.pdbx_description
1 polymer ?
#
loop_
_entity_poly.entity_id
_entity_poly.type
_entity_poly.pdbx_seq_one_letter_code
_entity_poly.pdbx_strand_id
1 'polypeptide(L)'
;MESNFSTVDANNSYPKRLIKYTINCLLYLGSIIPVELYFTNQADSPNLKIRKYKNGVYSEISSATKTHITVGGVPTVKVIYNITDGGDLYEGGEANGEIVDPVSLTPTTPTQVTREGSANTTKKEKI
;
A
#
# COMPACT_ATOMS: atom_id res chain seq x y z
N MET A 1 8.20 -3.01 9.79
CA MET A 1 7.74 -2.11 10.86
C MET A 1 7.52 -0.73 10.26
N GLU A 2 6.31 -0.16 10.38
CA GLU A 2 6.02 1.26 10.12
C GLU A 2 6.63 2.19 11.19
N SER A 3 7.43 1.66 12.12
CA SER A 3 7.78 2.24 13.43
C SER A 3 8.54 3.57 13.40
N ASN A 4 8.84 4.12 12.23
CA ASN A 4 9.49 5.42 12.08
C ASN A 4 8.55 6.49 11.49
N PHE A 5 7.28 6.16 11.21
CA PHE A 5 6.26 7.11 10.77
C PHE A 5 5.35 7.51 11.93
N SER A 6 4.91 8.77 11.94
CA SER A 6 4.11 9.37 13.02
C SER A 6 2.69 8.81 13.14
N THR A 7 2.27 7.99 12.17
CA THR A 7 0.90 7.48 12.01
C THR A 7 0.95 6.01 11.61
N VAL A 8 0.02 5.24 12.16
CA VAL A 8 -0.13 3.80 11.92
C VAL A 8 -1.27 3.59 10.92
N ASP A 9 -1.07 2.75 9.91
CA ASP A 9 -2.15 2.35 8.98
C ASP A 9 -2.88 1.12 9.53
N ALA A 10 -3.81 1.35 10.44
CA ALA A 10 -4.39 0.36 11.38
C ALA A 10 -4.94 -0.95 10.77
N ASN A 11 -5.13 -1.04 9.45
CA ASN A 11 -5.67 -2.23 8.77
C ASN A 11 -4.74 -2.78 7.67
N ASN A 12 -3.49 -2.33 7.62
CA ASN A 12 -2.52 -2.74 6.62
C ASN A 12 -1.25 -3.25 7.30
N SER A 13 -0.52 -4.12 6.60
CA SER A 13 0.72 -4.72 7.11
C SER A 13 1.81 -4.59 6.07
N TYR A 14 2.93 -3.99 6.47
CA TYR A 14 4.03 -3.67 5.55
C TYR A 14 5.24 -4.58 5.83
N PRO A 15 5.15 -5.91 5.61
CA PRO A 15 6.26 -6.83 5.88
C PRO A 15 7.46 -6.51 4.98
N LYS A 16 7.19 -5.99 3.77
CA LYS A 16 8.22 -5.58 2.80
C LYS A 16 8.59 -4.10 2.85
N ARG A 17 8.05 -3.34 3.82
CA ARG A 17 8.24 -1.88 3.98
C ARG A 17 7.75 -1.09 2.75
N LEU A 18 7.91 0.23 2.80
CA LEU A 18 7.64 1.12 1.67
C LEU A 18 8.90 1.26 0.81
N ILE A 19 8.70 1.28 -0.50
CA ILE A 19 9.71 1.66 -1.49
C ILE A 19 9.54 3.16 -1.73
N LYS A 20 10.64 3.91 -1.67
CA LYS A 20 10.67 5.33 -2.02
C LYS A 20 11.35 5.48 -3.38
N TYR A 21 10.69 6.13 -4.33
CA TYR A 21 11.29 6.50 -5.61
C TYR A 21 11.23 8.02 -5.81
N THR A 22 12.13 8.52 -6.67
CA THR A 22 12.15 9.91 -7.12
C THR A 22 12.09 9.94 -8.65
N ILE A 23 11.15 10.71 -9.22
CA ILE A 23 11.08 10.97 -10.66
C ILE A 23 11.38 12.44 -10.90
N ASN A 24 12.40 12.73 -11.69
CA ASN A 24 12.69 14.09 -12.14
C ASN A 24 11.97 14.35 -13.47
N CYS A 25 11.03 15.29 -13.46
CA CYS A 25 10.20 15.69 -14.59
C CYS A 25 10.25 17.22 -14.82
N LEU A 26 11.39 17.85 -14.53
CA LEU A 26 11.64 19.31 -14.62
C LEU A 26 11.19 19.98 -15.93
N LEU A 27 11.11 19.24 -17.04
CA LEU A 27 10.68 19.76 -18.35
C LEU A 27 9.16 19.63 -18.59
N TYR A 28 8.44 19.01 -17.67
CA TYR A 28 7.06 18.55 -17.83
C TYR A 28 6.24 18.82 -16.55
N LEU A 29 6.39 20.02 -15.98
CA LEU A 29 5.67 20.41 -14.76
C LEU A 29 4.15 20.20 -14.92
N GLY A 30 3.52 19.60 -13.91
CA GLY A 30 2.09 19.30 -13.94
C GLY A 30 1.68 18.13 -14.83
N SER A 31 2.64 17.41 -15.42
CA SER A 31 2.33 16.30 -16.33
C SER A 31 1.92 15.03 -15.59
N ILE A 32 1.14 14.21 -16.29
CA ILE A 32 0.78 12.87 -15.86
C ILE A 32 1.89 11.91 -16.27
N ILE A 33 2.44 11.20 -15.30
CA ILE A 33 3.55 10.26 -15.46
C ILE A 33 3.01 8.85 -15.17
N PRO A 34 3.11 7.90 -16.13
CA PRO A 34 2.81 6.51 -15.85
C PRO A 34 3.94 5.91 -15.00
N VAL A 35 3.55 5.31 -13.88
CA VAL A 35 4.45 4.59 -12.96
C VAL A 35 4.19 3.10 -13.09
N GLU A 36 5.27 2.35 -13.24
CA GLU A 36 5.25 0.89 -13.33
C GLU A 36 6.19 0.29 -12.28
N LEU A 37 5.63 -0.49 -11.36
CA LEU A 37 6.37 -1.10 -10.25
C LEU A 37 6.24 -2.62 -10.28
N TYR A 38 7.31 -3.29 -9.86
CA TYR A 38 7.39 -4.75 -9.80
C TYR A 38 7.66 -5.20 -8.37
N PHE A 39 6.69 -5.83 -7.73
CA PHE A 39 6.80 -6.38 -6.38
C PHE A 39 7.05 -7.89 -6.44
N THR A 40 8.31 -8.30 -6.35
CA THR A 40 8.73 -9.70 -6.40
C THR A 40 8.45 -10.45 -5.09
N ASN A 41 8.38 -11.78 -5.15
CA ASN A 41 8.08 -12.67 -4.03
C ASN A 41 6.76 -12.31 -3.31
N GLN A 42 5.82 -11.69 -4.01
CA GLN A 42 4.54 -11.30 -3.44
C GLN A 42 3.59 -12.48 -3.53
N ALA A 43 2.99 -12.85 -2.40
CA ALA A 43 1.94 -13.86 -2.39
C ALA A 43 0.76 -13.36 -3.23
N ASP A 44 0.23 -14.25 -4.08
CA ASP A 44 -0.99 -13.98 -4.82
C ASP A 44 -2.13 -13.83 -3.81
N SER A 45 -2.77 -12.65 -3.82
CA SER A 45 -3.88 -12.35 -2.94
C SER A 45 -4.81 -11.34 -3.61
N PRO A 46 -6.12 -11.60 -3.66
CA PRO A 46 -7.08 -10.64 -4.22
C PRO A 46 -7.19 -9.36 -3.37
N ASN A 47 -6.71 -9.38 -2.12
CA ASN A 47 -6.85 -8.29 -1.16
C ASN A 47 -5.62 -7.36 -1.13
N LEU A 48 -4.73 -7.46 -2.12
CA LEU A 48 -3.57 -6.58 -2.20
C LEU A 48 -4.00 -5.14 -2.51
N LYS A 49 -3.56 -4.21 -1.67
CA LYS A 49 -3.74 -2.77 -1.84
C LYS A 49 -2.40 -2.11 -2.10
N ILE A 50 -2.36 -1.22 -3.08
CA ILE A 50 -1.24 -0.29 -3.23
C ILE A 50 -1.50 0.89 -2.32
N ARG A 51 -0.58 1.14 -1.41
CA ARG A 51 -0.70 2.16 -0.37
C ARG A 51 0.39 3.19 -0.54
N LYS A 52 -0.01 4.44 -0.55
CA LYS A 52 0.87 5.59 -0.59
C LYS A 52 0.93 6.22 0.79
N TYR A 53 2.11 6.68 1.19
CA TYR A 53 2.27 7.57 2.34
C TYR A 53 2.56 8.99 1.87
N LYS A 54 1.82 9.98 2.38
CA LYS A 54 2.02 11.41 2.13
C LYS A 54 1.71 12.20 3.40
N ASN A 55 2.65 13.01 3.88
CA ASN A 55 2.47 13.93 5.00
C ASN A 55 1.82 13.30 6.25
N GLY A 56 2.22 12.09 6.62
CA GLY A 56 1.61 11.40 7.76
C GLY A 56 0.30 10.69 7.46
N VAL A 57 -0.15 10.59 6.22
CA VAL A 57 -1.41 9.94 5.87
C VAL A 57 -1.17 8.82 4.86
N TYR A 58 -1.78 7.67 5.13
CA TYR A 58 -1.80 6.55 4.22
C TYR A 58 -3.08 6.55 3.38
N SER A 59 -2.93 6.50 2.06
CA SER A 59 -4.05 6.44 1.10
C SER A 59 -3.90 5.27 0.13
N GLU A 60 -5.02 4.81 -0.41
CA GLU A 60 -5.03 3.77 -1.44
C GLU A 60 -4.95 4.44 -2.81
N ILE A 61 -4.10 3.92 -3.69
CA ILE A 61 -4.11 4.33 -5.11
C ILE A 61 -5.15 3.45 -5.82
N SER A 62 -6.42 3.84 -5.73
CA SER A 62 -7.55 3.07 -6.26
C SER A 62 -7.54 2.91 -7.78
N SER A 63 -6.87 3.83 -8.49
CA SER A 63 -6.69 3.78 -9.95
C SER A 63 -5.64 2.77 -10.42
N ALA A 64 -4.91 2.13 -9.49
CA ALA A 64 -3.84 1.24 -9.87
C ALA A 64 -4.35 -0.11 -10.41
N THR A 65 -3.79 -0.51 -11.55
CA THR A 65 -3.97 -1.84 -12.11
C THR A 65 -2.90 -2.78 -11.54
N LYS A 66 -3.33 -3.94 -11.04
CA LYS A 66 -2.46 -4.98 -10.49
C LYS A 66 -2.53 -6.22 -11.37
N THR A 67 -1.39 -6.74 -11.80
CA THR A 67 -1.30 -7.95 -12.63
C THR A 67 -0.29 -8.91 -12.03
N HIS A 68 -0.70 -10.16 -11.80
CA HIS A 68 0.20 -11.23 -11.39
C HIS A 68 0.96 -11.75 -12.61
N ILE A 69 2.29 -11.72 -12.52
CA ILE A 69 3.20 -12.18 -13.57
C ILE A 69 4.34 -13.00 -12.95
N THR A 70 5.16 -13.62 -13.80
CA THR A 70 6.40 -14.26 -13.39
C THR A 70 7.57 -13.57 -14.08
N VAL A 71 8.56 -13.11 -13.31
CA VAL A 71 9.79 -12.49 -13.84
C VAL A 71 10.97 -13.38 -13.45
N GLY A 72 11.62 -14.01 -14.42
CA GLY A 72 12.76 -14.89 -14.15
C GLY A 72 12.44 -16.07 -13.21
N GLY A 73 11.23 -16.62 -13.28
CA GLY A 73 10.76 -17.70 -12.38
C GLY A 73 10.25 -17.21 -11.01
N VAL A 74 10.28 -15.91 -10.74
CA VAL A 74 9.83 -15.32 -9.47
C VAL A 74 8.40 -14.78 -9.59
N PRO A 75 7.46 -15.22 -8.73
CA PRO A 75 6.13 -14.63 -8.63
C PRO A 75 6.21 -13.14 -8.32
N THR A 76 5.59 -12.33 -9.17
CA THR A 76 5.72 -10.86 -9.14
C THR A 76 4.38 -10.21 -9.38
N VAL A 77 4.04 -9.19 -8.60
CA VAL A 77 2.89 -8.33 -8.88
C VAL A 77 3.39 -7.07 -9.58
N LYS A 78 2.98 -6.90 -10.83
CA LYS A 78 3.16 -5.66 -11.58
C LYS A 78 2.03 -4.70 -11.21
N VAL A 79 2.39 -3.46 -10.88
CA VAL A 79 1.44 -2.39 -10.54
C VAL A 79 1.67 -1.24 -11.51
N ILE A 80 0.61 -0.79 -12.17
CA ILE A 80 0.61 0.40 -13.02
C ILE A 80 -0.39 1.42 -12.47
N TYR A 81 0.05 2.67 -12.33
CA TYR A 81 -0.84 3.81 -12.07
C TYR A 81 -0.26 5.08 -12.65
N ASN A 82 -1.07 6.13 -12.70
CA ASN A 82 -0.66 7.45 -13.11
C ASN A 82 -0.47 8.34 -11.89
N ILE A 83 0.59 9.15 -11.89
CA ILE A 83 0.79 10.23 -10.93
C ILE A 83 0.94 11.56 -11.66
N THR A 84 0.45 12.63 -11.05
CA THR A 84 0.62 13.99 -11.56
C THR A 84 1.62 14.74 -10.70
N ASP A 85 2.61 15.39 -11.31
CA ASP A 85 3.50 16.34 -10.63
C ASP A 85 2.66 17.52 -10.07
N GLY A 86 2.75 17.78 -8.76
CA GLY A 86 1.83 18.70 -8.07
C GLY A 86 0.42 18.14 -7.80
N GLY A 87 0.15 16.85 -8.02
CA GLY A 87 -1.16 16.24 -7.80
C GLY A 87 -1.43 15.76 -6.36
N ASP A 88 -2.67 15.34 -6.09
CA ASP A 88 -3.09 14.83 -4.76
C ASP A 88 -2.25 13.66 -4.28
N LEU A 89 -1.81 12.82 -5.21
CA LEU A 89 -0.94 11.67 -4.98
C LEU A 89 0.54 12.01 -4.96
N TYR A 90 0.97 13.27 -5.01
CA TYR A 90 2.39 13.64 -4.92
C TYR A 90 2.72 14.23 -3.54
N GLU A 91 3.79 13.74 -2.90
CA GLU A 91 4.13 14.10 -1.50
C GLU A 91 4.44 15.59 -1.33
N GLY A 92 5.22 16.18 -2.24
CA GLY A 92 5.60 17.59 -2.17
C GLY A 92 4.48 18.58 -2.51
N GLY A 93 3.38 18.12 -3.12
CA GLY A 93 2.19 18.92 -3.42
C GLY A 93 2.34 20.04 -4.45
N GLU A 94 3.57 20.44 -4.81
CA GLU A 94 3.87 21.51 -5.78
C GLU A 94 4.38 20.95 -7.12
N ALA A 95 3.94 21.49 -8.25
CA ALA A 95 4.52 21.12 -9.55
C ALA A 95 5.94 21.71 -9.68
N ASN A 96 6.92 21.03 -9.10
CA ASN A 96 8.32 21.44 -9.05
C ASN A 96 9.24 20.52 -9.88
N GLY A 97 8.65 19.55 -10.57
CA GLY A 97 9.37 18.65 -11.44
C GLY A 97 10.16 17.57 -10.70
N GLU A 98 9.86 17.33 -9.42
CA GLU A 98 10.42 16.23 -8.64
C GLU A 98 9.27 15.47 -7.97
N ILE A 99 9.06 14.19 -8.28
CA ILE A 99 8.04 13.36 -7.63
C ILE A 99 8.72 12.40 -6.67
N VAL A 100 8.59 12.64 -5.37
CA VAL A 100 9.13 11.82 -4.29
C VAL A 100 8.00 11.04 -3.64
N ASP A 101 8.06 9.71 -3.73
CA ASP A 101 6.89 8.88 -3.45
C ASP A 101 7.22 7.60 -2.68
N PRO A 102 6.83 7.53 -1.40
CA PRO A 102 6.79 6.29 -0.64
C PRO A 102 5.53 5.48 -0.97
N VAL A 103 5.70 4.26 -1.47
CA VAL A 103 4.60 3.36 -1.86
C VAL A 103 4.89 1.92 -1.43
N SER A 104 3.85 1.15 -1.14
CA SER A 104 3.96 -0.29 -0.86
C SER A 104 2.76 -1.05 -1.35
N LEU A 105 2.98 -2.33 -1.68
CA LEU A 105 1.93 -3.31 -1.91
C LEU A 105 1.72 -4.14 -0.64
N THR A 106 0.56 -4.01 -0.03
CA THR A 106 0.24 -4.63 1.26
C THR A 106 -1.06 -5.42 1.18
N PRO A 107 -1.14 -6.63 1.77
CA PRO A 107 -2.43 -7.23 2.07
C PRO A 107 -3.13 -6.40 3.15
N THR A 108 -4.46 -6.35 3.11
CA THR A 108 -5.21 -5.93 4.29
C THR A 108 -4.95 -6.92 5.43
N THR A 109 -4.64 -6.41 6.62
CA THR A 109 -4.69 -7.24 7.83
C THR A 109 -6.14 -7.72 7.96
N PRO A 110 -6.39 -9.03 8.15
CA PRO A 110 -7.75 -9.47 8.43
C PRO A 110 -8.24 -8.69 9.65
N THR A 111 -9.37 -8.00 9.52
CA THR A 111 -10.06 -7.39 10.65
C THR A 111 -10.17 -8.47 11.71
N GLN A 112 -9.51 -8.30 12.85
CA GLN A 112 -9.82 -9.16 13.99
C GLN A 112 -11.28 -8.89 14.32
N VAL A 113 -12.15 -9.81 13.91
CA VAL A 113 -13.52 -9.82 14.40
C VAL A 113 -13.39 -10.14 15.87
N THR A 114 -13.52 -9.14 16.75
CA THR A 114 -13.69 -9.38 18.17
C THR A 114 -14.97 -10.17 18.30
N ARG A 115 -14.86 -11.50 18.41
CA ARG A 115 -15.96 -12.32 18.90
C ARG A 115 -16.08 -12.01 20.39
N GLU A 116 -16.91 -11.04 20.72
CA GLU A 116 -17.40 -10.88 22.08
C GLU A 116 -18.12 -12.17 22.50
N GLY A 117 -17.57 -12.85 23.50
CA GLY A 117 -18.27 -13.82 24.34
C GLY A 117 -18.57 -15.20 23.75
N SER A 118 -17.62 -16.14 23.85
CA SER A 118 -17.97 -17.53 24.13
C SER A 118 -17.68 -17.82 25.60
N ALA A 119 -18.60 -17.37 26.47
CA ALA A 119 -18.63 -17.83 27.85
C ALA A 119 -19.17 -19.27 27.84
N ASN A 120 -18.25 -20.23 27.85
CA ASN A 120 -18.56 -21.63 28.06
C ASN A 120 -19.01 -21.80 29.53
N THR A 121 -20.30 -21.60 29.80
CA THR A 121 -20.85 -21.80 31.16
C THR A 121 -21.25 -23.26 31.29
N THR A 122 -20.30 -24.09 31.74
CA THR A 122 -20.63 -25.39 32.34
C THR A 122 -21.37 -25.13 33.65
N LYS A 123 -22.71 -25.22 33.64
CA LYS A 123 -23.48 -25.32 34.88
C LYS A 123 -23.80 -26.79 35.12
N LYS A 124 -23.16 -27.33 36.17
CA LYS A 124 -23.35 -28.69 36.70
C LYS A 124 -24.83 -28.96 36.99
N GLU A 125 -25.37 -30.03 36.44
CA GLU A 125 -26.55 -30.72 36.99
C GLU A 125 -26.23 -31.19 38.42
N LYS A 126 -27.12 -30.87 39.35
CA LYS A 126 -27.13 -31.45 40.69
C LYS A 126 -28.30 -32.44 40.72
N ILE A 127 -27.95 -33.71 40.95
CA ILE A 127 -28.86 -34.81 41.31
C ILE A 127 -29.53 -34.48 42.64
#